data_AF-A0A351D018-F1
#
_entry.id   AF-A0A351D018-F1
#
_cell.length_a   1.000
_cell.length_b   1.000
_cell.length_c   1.000
_cell.angle_alpha   90.00
_cell.angle_beta   90.00
_cell.angle_gamma   90.00
#
_symmetry.space_group_name_H-M   'P 1'
#
loop_
_entity.id
_entity.type
_entity.pdbx_description
1 polymer ?
#
loop_
_entity_poly.entity_id
_entity_poly.type
_entity_poly.pdbx_seq_one_letter_code
_entity_poly.pdbx_strand_id
1 'polypeptide(L)'
;MILSIGAWRLSFDDLTAQMSAPKVNDAEHFVTISLWRNNDCSGEPVASNSFPVDYGNERCYSWPGRSGANSATNFMCAADSFSYTQWTTLTCSGGMNPPGTVKTNYSDQCTQDVPPALYAKVTDFSGCESSQ
;
A
#
# COMPACT_ATOMS: atom_id res chain seq x y z
N MET A 1 -25.99 -15.43 -50.92
CA MET A 1 -26.84 -14.22 -51.04
C MET A 1 -27.94 -14.34 -49.99
N ILE A 2 -27.86 -13.48 -48.97
CA ILE A 2 -28.93 -12.83 -48.18
C ILE A 2 -30.14 -13.66 -47.64
N LEU A 3 -30.18 -13.69 -46.29
CA LEU A 3 -31.27 -13.57 -45.29
C LEU A 3 -32.42 -14.61 -45.16
N SER A 4 -32.56 -15.16 -43.95
CA SER A 4 -33.58 -14.78 -42.92
C SER A 4 -33.47 -15.68 -41.69
N ILE A 5 -33.01 -15.20 -40.52
CA ILE A 5 -33.74 -14.68 -39.34
C ILE A 5 -34.67 -15.71 -38.66
N GLY A 6 -34.25 -16.17 -37.48
CA GLY A 6 -35.08 -16.97 -36.57
C GLY A 6 -34.46 -17.14 -35.18
N ALA A 7 -34.89 -16.26 -34.27
CA ALA A 7 -34.90 -16.37 -32.80
C ALA A 7 -33.57 -16.61 -32.07
N TRP A 8 -33.11 -15.62 -31.29
CA TRP A 8 -33.11 -15.67 -29.81
C TRP A 8 -33.09 -14.23 -29.27
N ARG A 9 -33.97 -13.96 -28.30
CA ARG A 9 -34.11 -12.67 -27.60
C ARG A 9 -32.79 -12.30 -26.91
N LEU A 10 -32.32 -11.08 -27.14
CA LEU A 10 -31.44 -10.39 -26.20
C LEU A 10 -32.28 -10.00 -24.98
N SER A 11 -32.14 -10.73 -23.87
CA SER A 11 -32.60 -10.27 -22.57
C SER A 11 -31.43 -9.59 -21.88
N PHE A 12 -31.67 -8.37 -21.39
CA PHE A 12 -30.81 -7.62 -20.49
C PHE A 12 -30.44 -8.51 -19.29
N ASP A 13 -29.17 -8.92 -19.20
CA ASP A 13 -28.38 -9.14 -17.97
C ASP A 13 -26.93 -9.43 -18.38
N ASP A 14 -26.44 -8.64 -19.34
CA ASP A 14 -25.02 -8.39 -19.52
C ASP A 14 -24.54 -7.57 -18.32
N LEU A 15 -23.30 -7.80 -17.89
CA LEU A 15 -22.58 -7.11 -16.82
C LEU A 15 -22.86 -7.56 -15.38
N THR A 16 -22.74 -8.86 -15.12
CA THR A 16 -21.91 -9.26 -13.97
C THR A 16 -20.57 -9.71 -14.50
N ALA A 17 -19.79 -8.75 -15.00
CA ALA A 17 -18.35 -8.85 -14.85
C ALA A 17 -18.14 -9.10 -13.36
N GLN A 18 -17.80 -10.35 -13.03
CA GLN A 18 -17.31 -10.70 -11.71
C GLN A 18 -16.15 -9.75 -11.46
N MET A 19 -16.40 -8.67 -10.73
CA MET A 19 -15.42 -8.09 -9.82
C MET A 19 -15.17 -9.18 -8.78
N SER A 20 -14.51 -10.26 -9.20
CA SER A 20 -13.73 -11.05 -8.29
C SER A 20 -12.82 -10.03 -7.64
N ALA A 21 -13.06 -9.74 -6.35
CA ALA A 21 -12.02 -9.20 -5.51
C ALA A 21 -10.75 -10.00 -5.85
N PRO A 22 -9.58 -9.35 -5.98
CA PRO A 22 -8.35 -10.06 -6.29
C PRO A 22 -8.32 -11.29 -5.38
N LYS A 23 -8.31 -12.49 -5.97
CA LYS A 23 -7.94 -13.67 -5.19
C LYS A 23 -6.57 -13.29 -4.63
N VAL A 24 -6.48 -13.21 -3.31
CA VAL A 24 -5.19 -13.14 -2.63
C VAL A 24 -4.45 -14.37 -3.13
N ASN A 25 -3.55 -14.17 -4.08
CA ASN A 25 -2.59 -15.18 -4.44
C ASN A 25 -1.71 -15.29 -3.20
N ASP A 26 -1.59 -16.50 -2.64
CA ASP A 26 -1.05 -16.82 -1.32
C ASP A 26 0.45 -16.52 -1.11
N ALA A 27 0.93 -15.32 -1.45
CA ALA A 27 2.14 -14.71 -0.90
C ALA A 27 2.16 -13.21 -1.25
N GLU A 28 1.18 -12.43 -0.76
CA GLU A 28 1.43 -10.98 -0.66
C GLU A 28 2.47 -10.78 0.43
N HIS A 29 3.62 -10.23 0.05
CA HIS A 29 4.72 -9.93 0.94
C HIS A 29 4.47 -8.60 1.62
N PHE A 30 4.56 -8.59 2.95
CA PHE A 30 4.33 -7.38 3.74
C PHE A 30 5.56 -6.95 4.51
N VAL A 31 5.76 -5.64 4.57
CA VAL A 31 6.64 -5.00 5.55
C VAL A 31 5.77 -4.29 6.57
N THR A 32 6.01 -4.54 7.86
CA THR A 32 5.32 -3.82 8.92
C THR A 32 6.21 -2.72 9.49
N ILE A 33 5.68 -1.50 9.46
CA ILE A 33 6.27 -0.34 10.11
C ILE A 33 5.42 0.03 11.31
N SER A 34 6.05 0.15 12.46
CA SER A 34 5.42 0.60 13.69
C SER A 34 5.82 2.05 14.00
N LEU A 35 4.98 2.75 14.73
CA LEU A 35 5.11 4.17 15.07
C LEU A 35 5.13 4.38 16.58
N TRP A 36 5.97 5.29 17.04
CA TRP A 36 6.21 5.64 18.44
C TRP A 36 6.18 7.15 18.66
N ARG A 37 6.05 7.57 19.92
CA ARG A 37 6.16 8.99 20.32
C ARG A 37 7.57 9.37 20.76
N ASN A 38 8.31 8.40 21.27
CA ASN A 38 9.70 8.48 21.68
C ASN A 38 10.64 8.24 20.50
N ASN A 39 11.82 8.84 20.57
CA ASN A 39 12.82 8.86 19.50
C ASN A 39 13.72 7.62 19.43
N ASP A 40 13.54 6.67 20.35
CA ASP A 40 14.28 5.41 20.44
C ASP A 40 13.43 4.20 20.05
N CYS A 41 12.14 4.41 19.72
CA CYS A 41 11.18 3.37 19.35
C CYS A 41 11.10 2.23 20.39
N SER A 42 11.28 2.55 21.67
CA SER A 42 11.17 1.60 22.77
C SER A 42 9.74 1.51 23.33
N GLY A 43 9.38 0.34 23.87
CA GLY A 43 8.05 0.08 24.42
C GLY A 43 6.98 -0.19 23.35
N GLU A 44 5.72 -0.12 23.76
CA GLU A 44 4.57 -0.41 22.88
C GLU A 44 4.36 0.68 21.81
N PRO A 45 4.23 0.30 20.52
CA PRO A 45 3.95 1.26 19.46
C PRO A 45 2.54 1.83 19.58
N VAL A 46 2.36 3.08 19.14
CA VAL A 46 1.04 3.74 19.10
C VAL A 46 0.23 3.38 17.87
N ALA A 47 0.88 2.89 16.81
CA ALA A 47 0.25 2.42 15.59
C ALA A 47 1.22 1.53 14.80
N SER A 48 0.67 0.69 13.91
CA SER A 48 1.43 -0.11 12.95
C SER A 48 0.71 -0.14 11.61
N ASN A 49 1.46 -0.12 10.51
CA ASN A 49 0.95 -0.27 9.15
C ASN A 49 1.76 -1.35 8.43
N SER A 50 1.05 -2.27 7.79
CA SER A 50 1.64 -3.29 6.91
C SER A 50 1.49 -2.84 5.46
N PHE A 51 2.59 -2.85 4.72
CA PHE A 51 2.67 -2.37 3.33
C PHE A 51 2.91 -3.55 2.39
N PRO A 52 2.09 -3.70 1.33
CA PRO A 52 2.26 -4.76 0.35
C PRO A 52 3.46 -4.43 -0.55
N VAL A 53 4.57 -5.15 -0.38
CA VAL A 53 5.80 -4.93 -1.16
C VAL A 53 5.55 -5.17 -2.65
N ASP A 54 4.75 -6.19 -2.99
CA ASP A 54 4.47 -6.60 -4.37
C ASP A 54 3.67 -5.56 -5.17
N TYR A 55 3.15 -4.51 -4.52
CA TYR A 55 2.53 -3.39 -5.23
C TYR A 55 3.56 -2.55 -6.00
N GLY A 56 4.82 -2.57 -5.55
CA GLY A 56 5.95 -1.89 -6.19
C GLY A 56 5.64 -0.45 -6.57
N ASN A 57 5.92 -0.11 -7.84
CA ASN A 57 5.71 1.22 -8.40
C ASN A 57 4.35 1.41 -9.10
N GLU A 58 3.56 0.34 -9.24
CA GLU A 58 2.42 0.33 -10.17
C GLU A 58 1.08 0.54 -9.47
N ARG A 59 0.99 0.25 -8.17
CA ARG A 59 -0.29 0.24 -7.44
C ARG A 59 -0.31 1.23 -6.29
N CYS A 60 -1.43 1.92 -6.16
CA CYS A 60 -1.75 2.76 -5.02
C CYS A 60 -2.31 1.92 -3.88
N TYR A 61 -1.72 2.03 -2.70
CA TYR A 61 -2.22 1.46 -1.46
C TYR A 61 -2.81 2.55 -0.59
N SER A 62 -4.08 2.43 -0.20
CA SER A 62 -4.72 3.35 0.74
C SER A 62 -4.83 2.70 2.11
N TRP A 63 -4.61 3.48 3.16
CA TRP A 63 -4.58 2.95 4.53
C TRP A 63 -5.89 2.23 4.84
N PRO A 64 -5.85 1.04 5.46
CA PRO A 64 -7.04 0.29 5.82
C PRO A 64 -7.99 1.12 6.68
N GLY A 65 -9.30 0.98 6.44
CA GLY A 65 -10.32 1.72 7.19
C GLY A 65 -10.43 3.21 6.87
N ARG A 66 -9.65 3.75 5.92
CA ARG A 66 -9.65 5.18 5.53
C ARG A 66 -9.42 6.11 6.74
N SER A 67 -8.53 5.71 7.65
CA SER A 67 -8.10 6.49 8.80
C SER A 67 -7.31 7.73 8.34
N GLY A 68 -8.04 8.76 7.93
CA GLY A 68 -7.50 9.92 7.23
C GLY A 68 -7.28 9.66 5.74
N ALA A 69 -6.91 10.72 5.02
CA ALA A 69 -6.55 10.63 3.62
C ALA A 69 -5.06 10.29 3.51
N ASN A 70 -4.72 9.00 3.62
CA ASN A 70 -3.35 8.52 3.43
C ASN A 70 -3.32 7.37 2.42
N SER A 71 -2.38 7.48 1.48
CA SER A 71 -2.06 6.43 0.53
C SER A 71 -0.57 6.41 0.20
N ALA A 72 -0.08 5.32 -0.41
CA ALA A 72 1.32 5.12 -0.70
C ALA A 72 1.54 4.37 -2.01
N THR A 73 2.68 4.66 -2.63
CA THR A 73 3.20 4.04 -3.85
C THR A 73 4.71 3.88 -3.76
N ASN A 74 5.30 3.29 -4.79
CA ASN A 74 6.75 3.20 -4.98
C ASN A 74 7.42 2.44 -3.83
N PHE A 75 6.87 1.27 -3.51
CA PHE A 75 7.39 0.39 -2.47
C PHE A 75 8.71 -0.22 -2.94
N MET A 76 9.77 -0.01 -2.16
CA MET A 76 11.12 -0.44 -2.49
C MET A 76 11.81 -1.04 -1.26
N CYS A 77 12.29 -2.27 -1.42
CA CYS A 77 13.15 -2.92 -0.44
C CYS A 77 14.62 -2.64 -0.74
N ALA A 78 15.40 -2.45 0.32
CA ALA A 78 16.85 -2.48 0.30
C ALA A 78 17.34 -3.54 1.31
N ALA A 79 18.65 -3.59 1.60
CA ALA A 79 19.22 -4.61 2.49
C ALA A 79 18.63 -4.57 3.92
N ASP A 80 18.35 -3.38 4.45
CA ASP A 80 17.94 -3.14 5.84
C ASP A 80 16.83 -2.08 5.96
N SER A 81 16.29 -1.64 4.84
CA SER A 81 15.34 -0.54 4.79
C SER A 81 14.23 -0.73 3.76
N PHE A 82 13.12 -0.06 4.04
CA PHE A 82 11.94 -0.02 3.20
C PHE A 82 11.58 1.42 2.92
N SER A 83 11.44 1.75 1.64
CA SER A 83 11.05 3.07 1.18
C SER A 83 9.68 3.04 0.48
N TYR A 84 8.93 4.12 0.65
CA TYR A 84 7.67 4.36 -0.06
C TYR A 84 7.41 5.86 -0.19
N THR A 85 6.61 6.24 -1.19
CA THR A 85 6.09 7.61 -1.31
C THR A 85 4.74 7.67 -0.60
N GLN A 86 4.62 8.48 0.45
CA GLN A 86 3.35 8.75 1.13
C GLN A 86 2.64 9.94 0.51
N TRP A 87 1.32 9.81 0.36
CA TRP A 87 0.42 10.83 -0.14
C TRP A 87 -0.62 11.15 0.93
N THR A 88 -0.96 12.43 1.09
CA THR A 88 -2.04 12.88 1.99
C THR A 88 -3.41 12.89 1.30
N THR A 89 -3.60 11.97 0.37
CA THR A 89 -4.85 11.71 -0.37
C THR A 89 -5.10 10.20 -0.39
N LEU A 90 -6.26 9.76 -0.88
CA LEU A 90 -6.61 8.33 -1.01
C LEU A 90 -6.33 7.76 -2.40
N THR A 91 -5.74 8.56 -3.29
CA THR A 91 -5.63 8.27 -4.72
C THR A 91 -4.18 8.33 -5.22
N CYS A 92 -3.21 8.33 -4.31
CA CYS A 92 -1.78 8.46 -4.62
C CYS A 92 -1.47 9.54 -5.65
N SER A 93 -2.18 10.66 -5.52
CA SER A 93 -2.17 11.76 -6.46
C SER A 93 -2.65 13.01 -5.74
N GLY A 94 -1.99 14.13 -5.98
CA GLY A 94 -2.14 15.32 -5.13
C GLY A 94 -1.66 15.04 -3.69
N GLY A 95 -1.12 16.05 -3.01
CA GLY A 95 -0.52 15.88 -1.69
C GLY A 95 0.29 17.10 -1.32
N MET A 96 1.02 17.06 -0.19
CA MET A 96 1.84 18.20 0.24
C MET A 96 2.73 18.73 -0.88
N ASN A 97 3.01 20.03 -0.89
CA ASN A 97 3.85 20.70 -1.90
C ASN A 97 5.33 20.53 -1.52
N PRO A 98 6.17 19.82 -2.30
CA PRO A 98 5.91 19.14 -3.58
C PRO A 98 5.27 17.74 -3.42
N PRO A 99 4.49 17.26 -4.43
CA PRO A 99 3.59 16.11 -4.32
C PRO A 99 4.28 14.83 -3.85
N GLY A 100 3.78 14.30 -2.73
CA GLY A 100 4.23 13.03 -2.15
C GLY A 100 5.53 13.17 -1.34
N THR A 101 5.56 12.57 -0.15
CA THR A 101 6.75 12.55 0.71
C THR A 101 7.38 11.17 0.67
N VAL A 102 8.64 11.08 0.21
CA VAL A 102 9.40 9.83 0.31
C VAL A 102 9.75 9.58 1.77
N LYS A 103 9.43 8.36 2.23
CA LYS A 103 9.77 7.84 3.55
C LYS A 103 10.75 6.69 3.36
N THR A 104 11.71 6.61 4.26
CA THR A 104 12.60 5.45 4.39
C THR A 104 12.63 5.05 5.85
N ASN A 105 12.30 3.80 6.11
CA ASN A 105 12.28 3.22 7.46
C ASN A 105 13.27 2.06 7.49
N TYR A 106 13.88 1.83 8.65
CA TYR A 106 14.96 0.88 8.81
C TYR A 106 14.60 -0.16 9.88
N SER A 107 15.20 -1.34 9.80
CA SER A 107 15.01 -2.41 10.79
C SER A 107 15.83 -2.23 12.06
N ASP A 108 16.87 -1.40 12.04
CA ASP A 108 17.78 -1.22 13.17
C ASP A 108 17.65 0.14 13.86
N GLN A 109 17.34 1.21 13.12
CA GLN A 109 17.21 2.57 13.63
C GLN A 109 15.76 3.10 13.69
N CYS A 110 15.55 4.01 14.63
CA CYS A 110 14.29 4.73 14.82
C CYS A 110 14.38 6.09 14.08
N THR A 111 13.55 6.28 13.06
CA THR A 111 13.60 7.48 12.20
C THR A 111 12.41 8.39 12.45
N GLN A 112 12.63 9.70 12.50
CA GLN A 112 11.53 10.66 12.65
C GLN A 112 10.64 10.66 11.40
N ASP A 113 9.34 10.46 11.60
CA ASP A 113 8.33 10.54 10.56
C ASP A 113 7.92 11.99 10.31
N VAL A 114 7.75 12.37 9.03
CA VAL A 114 7.49 13.78 8.63
C VAL A 114 6.46 13.87 7.50
N PRO A 115 5.28 14.51 7.67
CA PRO A 115 4.55 14.83 8.91
C PRO A 115 3.53 13.73 9.27
N PRO A 116 3.13 13.54 10.55
CA PRO A 116 3.49 14.23 11.79
C PRO A 116 4.69 13.60 12.55
N ALA A 117 5.21 14.29 13.58
CA ALA A 117 6.40 13.94 14.39
C ALA A 117 6.24 12.70 15.28
N LEU A 118 5.92 11.56 14.69
CA LEU A 118 6.11 10.24 15.28
C LEU A 118 7.51 9.75 14.91
N TYR A 119 7.91 8.63 15.48
CA TYR A 119 9.12 7.92 15.07
C TYR A 119 8.76 6.55 14.59
N ALA A 120 9.38 6.13 13.50
CA ALA A 120 9.02 4.94 12.76
C ALA A 120 10.21 3.97 12.72
N LYS A 121 9.89 2.69 12.80
CA LYS A 121 10.87 1.60 12.67
C LYS A 121 10.19 0.40 12.02
N VAL A 122 10.92 -0.33 11.18
CA VAL A 122 10.48 -1.61 10.65
C VAL A 122 10.50 -2.64 11.78
N THR A 123 9.35 -3.27 12.04
CA THR A 123 9.18 -4.32 13.05
C THR A 123 9.03 -5.71 12.45
N ASP A 124 8.64 -5.78 11.17
CA ASP A 124 8.64 -7.01 10.38
C ASP A 124 9.15 -6.67 8.97
N PHE A 125 10.28 -7.27 8.60
CA PHE A 125 10.94 -7.05 7.31
C PHE A 125 10.85 -8.28 6.39
N SER A 126 10.13 -9.32 6.80
CA SER A 126 10.08 -10.61 6.08
C SER A 126 9.60 -10.49 4.63
N GLY A 127 8.73 -9.51 4.33
CA GLY A 127 8.30 -9.23 2.95
C GLY A 127 9.40 -8.69 2.03
N CYS A 128 10.46 -8.09 2.58
CA CYS A 128 11.63 -7.66 1.81
C CYS A 128 12.70 -8.75 1.65
N GLU A 129 12.73 -9.74 2.54
CA GLU A 129 13.65 -10.87 2.46
C GLU A 129 13.22 -11.90 1.40
N SER A 130 11.92 -11.94 1.10
CA SER A 130 11.29 -12.85 0.15
C SER A 130 11.14 -12.27 -1.27
N SER A 131 11.45 -10.98 -1.46
CA SER A 131 11.36 -10.25 -2.74
C SER A 131 12.71 -9.95 -3.40
N GLN A 132 13.83 -10.39 -2.81
CA GLN A 132 15.19 -10.34 -3.37
C GLN A 132 15.51 -11.59 -4.20
#